data_AF-A0A7Y3FB61-F1
#
_entry.id   AF-A0A7Y3FB61-F1
#
_cell.length_a   1.000
_cell.length_b   1.000
_cell.length_c   1.000
_cell.angle_alpha   90.00
_cell.angle_beta   90.00
_cell.angle_gamma   90.00
#
_symmetry.space_group_name_H-M   'P 1'
#
loop_
_entity.id
_entity.type
_entity.pdbx_description
1 polymer ?
#
loop_
_entity_poly.entity_id
_entity_poly.type
_entity_poly.pdbx_seq_one_letter_code
_entity_poly.pdbx_strand_id
1 'polypeptide(L)'
;SLYYIARELGYLFRGYNEIAIIGKIIPVVVVLFVLIITFYRKNKSMVELITAMLLVLTVYYFVSTTVHPWYIATLLILSVFTKYRFPLVWSFVIVLSYLAYGYDDNKENLWIIGLEYVLVYGVFIWELFIRNRDSRRFDFVSKND
;
A
#
# COMPACT_ATOMS: atom_id res chain seq x y z
N SER A 1 -2.86 -5.72 -7.16
CA SER A 1 -2.92 -4.23 -7.15
C SER A 1 -4.31 -3.77 -7.56
N LEU A 2 -4.67 -2.51 -7.32
CA LEU A 2 -5.94 -1.91 -7.74
C LEU A 2 -6.17 -1.99 -9.26
N TYR A 3 -5.09 -2.12 -10.02
CA TYR A 3 -5.14 -2.35 -11.46
C TYR A 3 -5.95 -3.59 -11.87
N TYR A 4 -5.85 -4.72 -11.16
CA TYR A 4 -6.63 -5.92 -11.53
C TYR A 4 -8.15 -5.68 -11.38
N ILE A 5 -8.55 -4.93 -10.35
CA ILE A 5 -9.94 -4.53 -10.14
C ILE A 5 -10.39 -3.55 -11.23
N ALA A 6 -9.56 -2.54 -11.54
CA ALA A 6 -9.84 -1.55 -12.57
C ALA A 6 -9.88 -2.16 -13.98
N ARG A 7 -9.08 -3.21 -14.23
CA ARG A 7 -9.10 -3.99 -15.46
C ARG A 7 -10.42 -4.72 -15.63
N GLU A 8 -10.87 -5.47 -14.63
CA GLU A 8 -12.15 -6.19 -14.67
C GLU A 8 -13.33 -5.21 -14.81
N LEU A 9 -13.27 -4.05 -14.13
CA LEU A 9 -14.26 -2.98 -14.33
C LEU A 9 -14.22 -2.41 -15.76
N GLY A 10 -13.05 -2.19 -16.35
CA GLY A 10 -12.91 -1.74 -17.74
C GLY A 10 -13.52 -2.73 -18.74
N TYR A 11 -13.30 -4.03 -18.53
CA TYR A 11 -13.95 -5.08 -19.32
C TYR A 11 -15.48 -5.06 -19.15
N LEU A 12 -15.98 -4.85 -17.93
CA LEU A 12 -17.42 -4.82 -17.64
C LEU A 12 -18.13 -3.60 -18.27
N PHE A 13 -17.49 -2.42 -18.26
CA PHE A 13 -18.11 -1.18 -18.73
C PHE A 13 -17.92 -0.92 -20.22
N ARG A 14 -16.79 -1.32 -20.82
CA ARG A 14 -16.46 -0.99 -22.23
C ARG A 14 -16.03 -2.17 -23.09
N GLY A 15 -15.86 -3.37 -22.53
CA GLY A 15 -15.55 -4.58 -23.29
C GLY A 15 -14.08 -4.74 -23.70
N TYR A 16 -13.18 -3.83 -23.31
CA TYR A 16 -11.74 -3.94 -23.58
C TYR A 16 -10.89 -3.42 -22.42
N ASN A 17 -9.61 -3.77 -22.43
CA ASN A 17 -8.67 -3.48 -21.35
C ASN A 17 -8.22 -2.00 -21.35
N GLU A 18 -8.68 -1.21 -20.38
CA GLU A 18 -8.38 0.24 -20.28
C GLU A 18 -7.01 0.57 -19.65
N ILE A 19 -6.01 -0.32 -19.77
CA ILE A 19 -4.62 -0.09 -19.31
C ILE A 19 -4.10 1.29 -19.69
N ALA A 20 -4.32 1.71 -20.93
CA ALA A 20 -3.76 2.96 -21.46
C ALA A 20 -4.32 4.22 -20.78
N ILE A 21 -5.56 4.14 -20.28
CA ILE A 21 -6.22 5.24 -19.55
C ILE A 21 -5.83 5.17 -18.09
N ILE A 22 -5.90 3.97 -17.48
CA ILE A 22 -5.53 3.73 -16.08
C ILE A 22 -4.07 4.15 -15.83
N GLY A 23 -3.16 3.75 -16.71
CA GLY A 23 -1.74 4.11 -16.63
C GLY A 23 -1.46 5.61 -16.69
N LYS A 24 -2.34 6.41 -17.30
CA LYS A 24 -2.22 7.89 -17.32
C LYS A 24 -2.81 8.54 -16.07
N ILE A 25 -3.84 7.95 -15.49
CA ILE A 25 -4.50 8.48 -14.28
C ILE A 25 -3.66 8.20 -13.03
N ILE A 26 -2.99 7.04 -12.96
CA ILE A 26 -2.18 6.63 -11.80
C ILE A 26 -1.16 7.71 -11.38
N PRO A 27 -0.29 8.23 -12.27
CA PRO A 27 0.68 9.27 -11.89
C PRO A 27 0.01 10.53 -11.34
N VAL A 28 -1.12 10.94 -11.91
CA VAL A 28 -1.87 12.14 -11.46
C VAL A 28 -2.40 11.94 -10.04
N VAL A 29 -3.00 10.79 -9.75
CA VAL A 29 -3.51 10.45 -8.41
C VAL A 29 -2.37 10.42 -7.39
N VAL A 30 -1.23 9.83 -7.76
CA VAL A 30 -0.05 9.74 -6.89
C VAL A 30 0.52 11.12 -6.59
N VAL A 31 0.66 11.99 -7.61
CA VAL A 31 1.14 13.37 -7.42
C VAL A 31 0.21 14.16 -6.52
N LEU A 32 -1.11 14.08 -6.73
CA LEU A 32 -2.08 14.74 -5.86
C LEU A 32 -1.98 14.24 -4.42
N PHE A 33 -1.85 12.93 -4.21
CA PHE A 33 -1.68 12.35 -2.89
C PHE A 33 -0.40 12.83 -2.19
N VAL A 34 0.72 12.92 -2.92
CA VAL A 34 1.98 13.46 -2.41
C VAL A 34 1.83 14.93 -2.01
N LEU A 35 1.16 15.74 -2.82
CA LEU A 35 0.93 17.16 -2.50
C LEU A 35 0.08 17.30 -1.25
N ILE A 36 -1.00 16.51 -1.11
CA ILE A 36 -1.83 16.50 0.09
C ILE A 36 -0.99 16.14 1.32
N ILE A 37 -0.19 15.07 1.26
CA ILE A 37 0.69 14.67 2.38
C ILE A 37 1.69 15.79 2.71
N THR A 38 2.29 16.41 1.68
CA THR A 38 3.30 17.45 1.84
C THR A 38 2.76 18.69 2.54
N PHE A 39 1.58 19.18 2.16
CA PHE A 39 1.02 20.39 2.73
C PHE A 39 0.28 20.16 4.05
N TYR A 40 -0.34 19.00 4.23
CA TYR A 40 -1.19 18.73 5.40
C TYR A 40 -0.41 18.15 6.59
N ARG A 41 0.72 17.47 6.34
CA ARG A 41 1.50 16.81 7.38
C ARG A 41 2.66 17.69 7.86
N LYS A 42 2.77 17.86 9.17
CA LYS A 42 3.91 18.53 9.80
C LYS A 42 5.10 17.55 9.87
N ASN A 43 5.91 17.51 8.81
CA ASN A 43 7.11 16.65 8.73
C ASN A 43 8.31 17.35 9.40
N LYS A 44 8.22 17.60 10.71
CA LYS A 44 9.24 18.38 11.44
C LYS A 44 10.42 17.53 11.90
N SER A 45 10.16 16.26 12.19
CA SER A 45 11.18 15.29 12.60
C SER A 45 11.50 14.31 11.48
N MET A 46 12.71 13.72 11.54
CA MET A 46 13.14 12.70 10.58
C MET A 46 12.20 11.49 10.57
N VAL A 47 11.70 11.09 11.75
CA VAL A 47 10.74 9.98 11.89
C VAL A 47 9.41 10.30 11.18
N GLU A 48 8.90 11.51 11.33
CA GLU A 48 7.68 11.95 10.63
C GLU A 48 7.86 11.97 9.12
N LEU A 49 9.02 12.43 8.63
CA LEU A 49 9.36 12.43 7.21
C LEU A 49 9.44 11.01 6.64
N ILE A 50 10.18 10.10 7.30
CA ILE A 50 10.26 8.69 6.88
C ILE A 50 8.87 8.05 6.88
N THR A 51 8.05 8.37 7.87
CA THR A 51 6.67 7.89 7.92
C THR A 51 5.82 8.44 6.77
N ALA A 52 6.04 9.68 6.34
CA ALA A 52 5.36 10.25 5.17
C ALA A 52 5.79 9.52 3.88
N MET A 53 7.09 9.28 3.72
CA MET A 53 7.65 8.51 2.59
C MET A 53 7.06 7.09 2.54
N LEU A 54 6.98 6.42 3.68
CA LEU A 54 6.39 5.08 3.78
C LEU A 54 4.94 5.06 3.29
N LEU A 55 4.11 6.01 3.74
CA LEU A 55 2.70 6.09 3.33
C LEU A 55 2.55 6.41 1.84
N VAL A 56 3.33 7.35 1.33
CA VAL A 56 3.34 7.71 -0.10
C VAL A 56 3.70 6.51 -0.97
N LEU A 57 4.80 5.80 -0.64
CA LEU A 57 5.23 4.62 -1.39
C LEU A 57 4.22 3.49 -1.31
N THR A 58 3.58 3.31 -0.15
CA THR A 58 2.55 2.29 0.03
C THR A 58 1.35 2.55 -0.87
N VAL A 59 0.84 3.79 -0.89
CA VAL A 59 -0.27 4.17 -1.77
C VAL A 59 0.13 4.05 -3.25
N TYR A 60 1.34 4.46 -3.59
CA TYR A 60 1.88 4.27 -4.93
C TYR A 60 1.86 2.79 -5.35
N TYR A 61 2.33 1.87 -4.50
CA TYR A 61 2.32 0.44 -4.82
C TYR A 61 0.90 -0.17 -4.85
N PHE A 62 -0.03 0.30 -4.03
CA PHE A 62 -1.43 -0.14 -4.11
C PHE A 62 -2.09 0.21 -5.45
N VAL A 63 -1.74 1.37 -6.00
CA VAL A 63 -2.32 1.90 -7.24
C VAL A 63 -1.53 1.47 -8.49
N SER A 64 -0.24 1.12 -8.35
CA SER A 64 0.62 0.69 -9.45
C SER A 64 0.08 -0.56 -10.18
N THR A 65 0.26 -0.61 -11.50
CA THR A 65 -0.12 -1.76 -12.33
C THR A 65 0.75 -2.98 -12.05
N THR A 66 2.02 -2.75 -11.71
CA THR A 66 3.03 -3.78 -11.49
C THR A 66 3.76 -3.52 -10.18
N VAL A 67 3.70 -4.51 -9.29
CA VAL A 67 4.42 -4.51 -8.02
C VAL A 67 5.22 -5.79 -7.95
N HIS A 68 6.53 -5.66 -8.04
CA HIS A 68 7.41 -6.81 -7.86
C HIS A 68 7.73 -7.03 -6.38
N PRO A 69 7.97 -8.27 -5.93
CA PRO A 69 8.17 -8.55 -4.50
C PRO A 69 9.32 -7.77 -3.87
N TRP A 70 10.39 -7.49 -4.64
CA TRP A 70 11.53 -6.71 -4.15
C TRP A 70 11.18 -5.24 -3.83
N TYR A 71 10.09 -4.69 -4.35
CA TYR A 71 9.65 -3.33 -4.01
C TYR A 71 9.24 -3.20 -2.54
N ILE A 72 8.78 -4.30 -1.91
CA ILE A 72 8.40 -4.32 -0.50
C ILE A 72 9.63 -4.20 0.41
N ALA A 73 10.83 -4.57 -0.06
CA ALA A 73 12.06 -4.40 0.70
C ALA A 73 12.28 -2.91 1.08
N THR A 74 11.95 -1.98 0.17
CA THR A 74 12.01 -0.55 0.46
C THR A 74 11.02 -0.15 1.55
N LEU A 75 9.78 -0.67 1.52
CA LEU A 75 8.80 -0.41 2.57
C LEU A 75 9.26 -0.99 3.91
N LEU A 76 9.85 -2.18 3.91
CA LEU A 76 10.41 -2.82 5.10
C LEU A 76 11.49 -1.95 5.75
N ILE A 77 12.47 -1.49 4.98
CA ILE A 77 13.55 -0.64 5.48
C ILE A 77 12.98 0.63 6.10
N LEU A 78 12.04 1.29 5.42
CA LEU A 78 11.40 2.49 5.95
C LEU A 78 10.59 2.17 7.22
N SER A 79 9.94 1.02 7.28
CA SER A 79 9.11 0.60 8.41
C SER A 79 9.89 0.49 9.72
N VAL A 80 11.18 0.12 9.68
CA VAL A 80 12.07 0.01 10.85
C VAL A 80 12.16 1.32 11.63
N PHE A 81 12.11 2.45 10.92
CA PHE A 81 12.17 3.78 11.54
C PHE A 81 10.79 4.34 11.90
N THR A 82 9.72 3.55 11.71
CA THR A 82 8.34 3.97 11.95
C THR A 82 7.64 3.01 12.91
N LYS A 83 6.41 3.35 13.33
CA LYS A 83 5.59 2.47 14.18
C LYS A 83 4.75 1.46 13.39
N TYR A 84 4.73 1.58 12.06
CA TYR A 84 3.90 0.77 11.16
C TYR A 84 4.52 -0.60 10.90
N ARG A 85 3.73 -1.66 11.07
CA ARG A 85 4.16 -3.07 10.89
C ARG A 85 3.51 -3.74 9.69
N PHE A 86 2.56 -3.09 9.00
CA PHE A 86 1.97 -3.65 7.78
C PHE A 86 3.02 -4.06 6.71
N PRO A 87 4.19 -3.41 6.55
CA PRO A 87 5.20 -3.86 5.58
C PRO A 87 5.81 -5.21 5.92
N LEU A 88 5.86 -5.58 7.22
CA LEU A 88 6.30 -6.90 7.66
C LEU A 88 5.31 -7.98 7.22
N VAL A 89 4.02 -7.74 7.44
CA VAL A 89 2.95 -8.65 6.98
C VAL A 89 3.00 -8.80 5.47
N TRP A 90 3.14 -7.69 4.74
CA TRP A 90 3.25 -7.72 3.29
C TRP A 90 4.46 -8.52 2.81
N SER A 91 5.62 -8.37 3.46
CA SER A 91 6.83 -9.11 3.11
C SER A 91 6.73 -10.62 3.35
N PHE A 92 5.95 -11.05 4.34
CA PHE A 92 5.74 -12.46 4.60
C PHE A 92 4.79 -13.07 3.56
N VAL A 93 3.74 -12.34 3.23
CA VAL A 93 2.65 -12.82 2.39
C VAL A 93 3.02 -12.79 0.89
N ILE A 94 3.85 -11.85 0.44
CA ILE A 94 4.25 -11.71 -0.98
C ILE A 94 5.02 -12.91 -1.55
N VAL A 95 5.61 -13.75 -0.68
CA VAL A 95 6.32 -14.96 -1.10
C VAL A 95 5.37 -15.93 -1.81
N LEU A 96 4.08 -15.93 -1.43
CA LEU A 96 3.05 -16.77 -2.05
C LEU A 96 2.82 -16.40 -3.53
N SER A 97 2.83 -15.11 -3.86
CA SER A 97 2.76 -14.63 -5.25
C SER A 97 3.97 -15.04 -6.07
N TYR A 98 5.15 -15.16 -5.47
CA TYR A 98 6.36 -15.57 -6.20
C TYR A 98 6.41 -17.07 -6.50
N LEU A 99 5.78 -17.90 -5.67
CA LEU A 99 5.62 -19.34 -5.96
C LEU A 99 4.87 -19.59 -7.29
N ALA A 100 4.02 -18.65 -7.72
CA ALA A 100 3.31 -18.76 -9.00
C ALA A 100 4.22 -18.62 -10.23
N TYR A 101 5.41 -18.00 -10.11
CA TYR A 101 6.39 -17.92 -11.20
C TYR A 101 7.16 -19.23 -11.42
N GLY A 102 7.12 -20.17 -10.45
CA GLY A 102 7.87 -21.43 -10.50
C GLY A 102 7.19 -22.58 -11.25
N TYR A 103 5.95 -22.41 -11.70
CA TYR A 103 5.20 -23.44 -12.43
C TYR A 103 5.10 -23.08 -13.92
N ASP A 104 5.43 -24.05 -14.79
CA ASP A 104 5.50 -23.93 -16.27
C ASP A 104 4.25 -23.31 -16.94
N ASP A 105 3.11 -23.35 -16.26
CA ASP A 105 1.83 -22.87 -16.79
C ASP A 105 1.58 -21.37 -16.62
N ASN A 106 2.45 -20.61 -15.92
CA ASN A 106 2.34 -19.15 -15.71
C ASN A 106 0.91 -18.65 -15.37
N LYS A 107 0.08 -19.50 -14.75
CA LYS A 107 -1.27 -19.14 -14.33
C LYS A 107 -1.15 -18.44 -12.98
N GLU A 108 -1.02 -17.12 -13.02
CA GLU A 108 -1.18 -16.27 -11.84
C GLU A 108 -2.51 -16.63 -11.14
N ASN A 109 -2.43 -17.19 -9.94
CA ASN A 109 -3.63 -17.51 -9.18
C ASN A 109 -4.17 -16.21 -8.55
N LEU A 110 -5.11 -15.57 -9.25
CA LEU A 110 -5.76 -14.34 -8.81
C LEU A 110 -6.40 -14.46 -7.42
N TRP A 111 -6.78 -15.67 -6.98
CA TRP A 111 -7.29 -15.89 -5.62
C TRP A 111 -6.21 -15.73 -4.55
N ILE A 112 -5.00 -16.25 -4.81
CA ILE A 112 -3.86 -16.10 -3.90
C ILE A 112 -3.54 -14.61 -3.80
N ILE A 113 -3.36 -13.94 -4.95
CA ILE A 113 -3.08 -12.50 -5.01
C ILE A 113 -4.19 -11.70 -4.29
N GLY A 114 -5.46 -12.04 -4.52
CA GLY A 114 -6.60 -11.40 -3.84
C GLY A 114 -6.51 -11.53 -2.32
N LEU A 115 -6.22 -12.72 -1.81
CA LEU A 115 -6.05 -12.97 -0.38
C LEU A 115 -4.88 -12.15 0.20
N GLU A 116 -3.76 -12.06 -0.52
CA GLU A 116 -2.62 -11.27 -0.09
C GLU A 116 -2.99 -9.80 0.11
N TYR A 117 -3.63 -9.20 -0.90
CA TYR A 117 -4.02 -7.80 -0.82
C TYR A 117 -5.08 -7.58 0.27
N VAL A 118 -6.02 -8.49 0.48
CA VAL A 118 -7.00 -8.39 1.58
C VAL A 118 -6.31 -8.35 2.94
N LEU A 119 -5.34 -9.24 3.18
CA LEU A 119 -4.58 -9.26 4.43
C LEU A 119 -3.78 -7.97 4.62
N VAL A 120 -3.08 -7.51 3.57
CA VAL A 120 -2.27 -6.29 3.62
C VAL A 120 -3.12 -5.06 3.85
N TYR A 121 -4.23 -4.88 3.11
CA TYR A 121 -5.15 -3.77 3.30
C TYR A 121 -5.81 -3.81 4.68
N GLY A 122 -6.20 -5.00 5.16
CA GLY A 122 -6.78 -5.17 6.49
C GLY A 122 -5.85 -4.68 7.60
N VAL A 123 -4.59 -5.12 7.58
CA VAL A 123 -3.58 -4.70 8.55
C VAL A 123 -3.25 -3.20 8.40
N PHE A 124 -3.10 -2.71 7.17
CA PHE A 124 -2.83 -1.30 6.90
C PHE A 124 -3.93 -0.37 7.45
N ILE A 125 -5.20 -0.69 7.19
CA ILE A 125 -6.36 0.06 7.69
C ILE A 125 -6.43 -0.03 9.22
N TRP A 126 -6.25 -1.23 9.79
CA TRP A 126 -6.23 -1.43 11.23
C TRP A 126 -5.17 -0.56 11.92
N GLU A 127 -3.94 -0.53 11.39
CA GLU A 127 -2.88 0.31 11.94
C GLU A 127 -3.17 1.81 11.80
N LEU A 128 -3.74 2.24 10.67
CA LEU A 128 -4.07 3.66 10.44
C LEU A 128 -5.17 4.17 11.35
N PHE A 129 -6.23 3.39 11.58
CA PHE A 129 -7.44 3.86 12.27
C PHE A 129 -7.51 3.46 13.74
N ILE A 130 -7.08 2.25 14.10
CA ILE A 130 -7.25 1.71 15.46
C ILE A 130 -6.01 2.00 16.31
N ARG A 131 -4.81 1.73 15.80
CA ARG A 131 -3.58 1.95 16.59
C ARG A 131 -3.25 3.43 16.82
N ASN A 132 -3.55 4.30 15.85
CA ASN A 132 -3.40 5.75 16.01
C ASN A 132 -4.46 6.39 16.93
N ARG A 133 -5.55 5.67 17.28
CA ARG A 133 -6.49 6.13 18.31
C ARG A 133 -5.93 5.88 19.71
N ASP A 134 -5.31 4.72 19.94
CA ASP A 134 -4.77 4.39 21.26
C ASP A 134 -3.58 5.27 21.66
N SER A 135 -2.65 5.57 20.73
CA SER A 135 -1.55 6.51 21.03
C SER A 135 -2.04 7.93 21.30
N ARG A 136 -3.02 8.43 20.54
CA ARG A 136 -3.63 9.75 20.79
C ARG A 136 -4.42 9.80 22.10
N ARG A 137 -5.01 8.69 22.52
CA ARG A 137 -5.77 8.57 23.78
C ARG A 137 -4.86 8.54 25.00
N PHE A 138 -3.72 7.85 24.91
CA PHE A 138 -2.71 7.83 25.98
C PHE A 138 -2.05 9.21 26.19
N ASP A 139 -1.69 9.90 25.10
CA ASP A 139 -1.10 11.24 25.17
C ASP A 139 -2.09 12.30 25.72
N PHE A 140 -3.40 12.08 25.56
CA PHE A 140 -4.43 12.95 26.12
C PHE A 140 -4.63 12.73 27.63
N VAL A 141 -4.61 11.48 28.10
CA VAL A 141 -4.77 11.14 29.52
C VAL A 141 -3.55 11.62 30.33
N SER A 142 -2.33 11.35 29.85
CA SER A 142 -1.09 11.79 30.50
C SER A 142 -0.90 13.31 30.60
N LYS A 143 -1.65 14.10 29.83
CA LYS A 143 -1.57 15.57 29.86
C LYS A 143 -2.60 16.22 30.79
N ASN A 144 -3.55 15.42 31.30
CA ASN A 144 -4.64 15.85 32.17
C ASN A 144 -4.48 15.37 33.62
N ASP A 145 -3.40 14.66 33.92
CA ASP A 145 -2.93 14.29 35.27
C ASP A 145 -1.70 15.13 35.64
#